data_AF-A0A938M3V9-F1
#
_entry.id   AF-A0A938M3V9-F1
#
_cell.length_a   1.000
_cell.length_b   1.000
_cell.length_c   1.000
_cell.angle_alpha   90.00
_cell.angle_beta   90.00
_cell.angle_gamma   90.00
#
_symmetry.space_group_name_H-M   'P 1'
#
loop_
_entity.id
_entity.type
_entity.pdbx_description
1 polymer ?
#
loop_
_entity_poly.entity_id
_entity_poly.type
_entity_poly.pdbx_seq_one_letter_code
_entity_poly.pdbx_strand_id
1 'polypeptide(L)'
;MTRVAILPVPAEAGHVSYRAVAGDKHSQGKTAGEALDALAAQLPEDEVSTLIVVQSLRPDRFFSAAKQQRLKALMERWRAARDKGEGLTAAEQAELEAVVEAEVRAATARAGALADELGR
;
A
#
# COMPACT_ATOMS: atom_id res chain seq x y z
N MET A 1 -15.83 -3.27 17.10
CA MET A 1 -14.73 -2.32 16.87
C MET A 1 -14.48 -2.27 15.37
N THR A 2 -14.70 -1.13 14.75
CA THR A 2 -14.66 -1.00 13.29
C THR A 2 -13.30 -0.48 12.84
N ARG A 3 -12.69 -1.22 11.93
CA ARG A 3 -11.32 -0.98 11.45
C ARG A 3 -11.40 -0.10 10.22
N VAL A 4 -10.73 1.04 10.27
CA VAL A 4 -10.61 1.96 9.13
C VAL A 4 -9.20 1.91 8.57
N ALA A 5 -9.07 1.59 7.29
CA ALA A 5 -7.83 1.71 6.53
C ALA A 5 -7.89 2.95 5.62
N ILE A 6 -6.85 3.79 5.63
CA ILE A 6 -6.74 4.93 4.71
C ILE A 6 -5.56 4.69 3.78
N LEU A 7 -5.82 4.69 2.46
CA LEU A 7 -4.84 4.41 1.43
C LEU A 7 -4.69 5.60 0.48
N PRO A 8 -3.47 6.00 0.10
CA PRO A 8 -3.28 6.93 -1.00
C PRO A 8 -3.65 6.24 -2.33
N VAL A 9 -4.45 6.91 -3.15
CA VAL A 9 -4.84 6.46 -4.49
C VAL A 9 -4.26 7.45 -5.50
N PRO A 10 -3.58 6.98 -6.56
CA PRO A 10 -3.13 7.86 -7.63
C PRO A 10 -4.35 8.47 -8.33
N ALA A 11 -4.47 9.80 -8.34
CA ALA A 11 -5.47 10.51 -9.13
C ALA A 11 -4.86 11.02 -10.44
N GLU A 12 -5.71 11.35 -11.42
CA GLU A 12 -5.28 12.00 -12.65
C GLU A 12 -4.53 13.31 -12.33
N ALA A 13 -3.51 13.63 -13.14
CA ALA A 13 -2.62 14.79 -13.01
C ALA A 13 -1.62 14.79 -11.83
N GLY A 14 -1.33 13.65 -11.21
CA GLY A 14 -0.25 13.54 -10.22
C GLY A 14 -0.61 14.05 -8.82
N HIS A 15 -1.90 14.36 -8.60
CA HIS A 15 -2.44 14.58 -7.28
C HIS A 15 -2.71 13.24 -6.59
N VAL A 16 -2.45 13.17 -5.29
CA VAL A 16 -2.78 12.00 -4.47
C VAL A 16 -4.17 12.21 -3.90
N SER A 17 -5.13 11.34 -4.24
CA SER A 17 -6.38 11.23 -3.48
C SER A 17 -6.20 10.20 -2.36
N TYR A 18 -7.12 10.19 -1.41
CA TYR A 18 -7.11 9.24 -0.30
C TYR A 18 -8.41 8.47 -0.27
N ARG A 19 -8.34 7.17 -0.03
CA ARG A 19 -9.50 6.28 0.12
C ARG A 19 -9.53 5.74 1.54
N ALA A 20 -10.64 5.95 2.24
CA ALA A 20 -10.89 5.32 3.53
C ALA A 20 -11.81 4.09 3.34
N VAL A 21 -11.55 3.00 4.05
CA VAL A 21 -12.29 1.73 3.93
C VAL A 21 -12.56 1.16 5.32
N ALA A 22 -13.82 0.78 5.57
CA ALA A 22 -14.25 0.05 6.77
C ALA A 22 -15.27 -1.03 6.39
N GLY A 23 -14.85 -2.29 6.43
CA GLY A 23 -15.69 -3.40 5.99
C GLY A 23 -16.08 -3.26 4.51
N ASP A 24 -17.38 -3.16 4.23
CA ASP A 24 -17.98 -2.93 2.91
C ASP A 24 -18.11 -1.45 2.54
N LYS A 25 -17.93 -0.54 3.52
CA LYS A 25 -18.03 0.91 3.34
C LYS A 25 -16.70 1.50 2.93
N HIS A 26 -16.75 2.47 2.03
CA HIS A 26 -15.58 3.23 1.61
C HIS A 26 -15.94 4.64 1.16
N SER A 27 -14.96 5.51 1.19
CA SER A 27 -15.07 6.91 0.76
C SER A 27 -13.76 7.35 0.13
N GLN A 28 -13.80 8.43 -0.65
CA GLN A 28 -12.61 9.07 -1.20
C GLN A 28 -12.63 10.56 -0.90
N GLY A 29 -11.45 11.14 -0.64
CA GLY A 29 -11.26 12.56 -0.37
C GLY A 29 -9.95 13.06 -0.99
N LYS A 30 -9.79 14.38 -1.08
CA LYS A 30 -8.52 15.00 -1.51
C LYS A 30 -7.48 14.90 -0.40
N THR A 31 -7.92 14.78 0.85
CA THR A 31 -7.09 14.54 2.02
C THR A 31 -7.51 13.27 2.75
N ALA A 32 -6.60 12.71 3.55
CA ALA A 32 -6.91 11.59 4.43
C ALA A 32 -8.05 11.91 5.41
N GLY A 33 -8.09 13.14 5.92
CA GLY A 33 -9.15 13.63 6.80
C GLY A 33 -10.50 13.69 6.09
N GLU A 34 -10.56 14.27 4.89
CA GLU A 34 -11.81 14.31 4.10
C GLU A 34 -12.34 12.91 3.79
N ALA A 35 -11.44 11.97 3.45
CA ALA A 35 -11.84 10.58 3.23
C ALA A 35 -12.41 9.97 4.53
N LEU A 36 -11.76 10.19 5.67
CA LEU A 36 -12.21 9.68 6.96
C LEU A 36 -13.55 10.29 7.38
N ASP A 37 -13.73 11.61 7.27
CA ASP A 37 -14.97 12.30 7.63
C ASP A 37 -16.14 11.78 6.79
N ALA A 38 -15.92 11.59 5.48
CA ALA A 38 -16.90 11.01 4.59
C ALA A 38 -17.20 9.53 4.87
N LEU A 39 -16.26 8.79 5.47
CA LEU A 39 -16.50 7.41 5.92
C LEU A 39 -17.24 7.39 7.26
N ALA A 40 -16.87 8.27 8.19
CA ALA A 40 -17.49 8.40 9.50
C ALA A 40 -18.98 8.75 9.40
N ALA A 41 -19.37 9.58 8.42
CA ALA A 41 -20.77 9.86 8.11
C ALA A 41 -21.59 8.63 7.68
N GLN A 42 -20.92 7.54 7.28
CA GLN A 42 -21.55 6.28 6.90
C GLN A 42 -21.55 5.25 8.05
N LEU A 43 -20.81 5.49 9.13
CA LEU A 43 -20.71 4.58 10.28
C LEU A 43 -21.80 4.91 11.32
N PRO A 44 -22.39 3.89 11.97
CA PRO A 44 -23.39 4.11 13.03
C PRO A 44 -22.73 4.75 14.27
N GLU A 45 -23.47 5.63 14.96
CA GLU A 45 -22.99 6.42 16.12
C GLU A 45 -22.43 5.56 17.28
N ASP A 46 -22.81 4.29 17.35
CA ASP A 46 -22.38 3.36 18.41
C ASP A 46 -20.92 2.84 18.26
N GLU A 47 -20.22 3.18 17.17
CA GLU A 47 -18.83 2.76 16.92
C GLU A 47 -17.80 3.79 17.43
N VAL A 48 -17.79 4.02 18.74
CA VAL A 48 -16.98 5.08 19.39
C VAL A 48 -15.47 4.73 19.50
N SER A 49 -14.99 3.66 18.86
CA SER A 49 -13.57 3.26 18.90
C SER A 49 -13.06 2.89 17.50
N THR A 50 -12.75 3.92 16.72
CA THR A 50 -12.11 3.77 15.41
C THR A 50 -10.61 3.71 15.56
N LEU A 51 -10.01 2.55 15.25
CA LEU A 51 -8.56 2.40 15.13
C LEU A 51 -8.13 2.77 13.71
N ILE A 52 -7.22 3.74 13.60
CA ILE A 52 -6.63 4.18 12.33
C ILE A 52 -5.20 3.63 12.23
N VAL A 53 -4.93 2.85 11.19
CA VAL A 53 -3.58 2.33 10.90
C VAL A 53 -3.02 3.04 9.68
N VAL A 54 -1.96 3.84 9.87
CA VAL A 54 -1.21 4.46 8.78
C VAL A 54 0.02 3.60 8.47
N GLN A 55 -0.07 2.74 7.45
CA GLN A 55 1.10 2.01 6.96
C GLN A 55 1.89 2.88 5.98
N SER A 56 2.99 3.45 6.46
CA SER A 56 4.01 4.00 5.57
C SER A 56 4.82 2.85 4.98
N LEU A 57 4.84 2.68 3.66
CA LEU A 57 5.63 1.67 2.92
C LEU A 57 7.14 1.99 2.94
N ARG A 58 7.68 2.15 4.15
CA ARG A 58 9.11 2.32 4.40
C ARG A 58 9.77 0.95 4.43
N PRO A 59 11.08 0.88 4.15
CA PRO A 59 11.81 -0.34 4.42
C PRO A 59 11.63 -0.74 5.88
N ASP A 60 11.45 -2.03 6.10
CA ASP A 60 11.21 -2.61 7.41
C ASP A 60 11.99 -3.92 7.57
N ARG A 61 11.73 -4.64 8.67
CA ARG A 61 12.36 -5.94 8.94
C ARG A 61 11.95 -7.04 7.96
N PHE A 62 10.81 -6.90 7.29
CA PHE A 62 10.27 -7.87 6.34
C PHE A 62 10.76 -7.59 4.91
N PHE A 63 10.97 -6.32 4.56
CA PHE A 63 11.51 -5.87 3.29
C PHE A 63 12.52 -4.73 3.47
N SER A 64 13.80 -5.08 3.33
CA SER A 64 14.91 -4.18 3.63
C SER A 64 15.08 -3.05 2.61
N ALA A 65 15.79 -1.99 3.03
CA ALA A 65 16.07 -0.84 2.16
C ALA A 65 16.84 -1.24 0.89
N ALA A 66 17.75 -2.21 1.00
CA ALA A 66 18.49 -2.75 -0.14
C ALA A 66 17.55 -3.43 -1.16
N LYS A 67 16.59 -4.25 -0.70
CA LYS A 67 15.60 -4.87 -1.60
C LYS A 67 14.69 -3.82 -2.25
N GLN A 68 14.25 -2.82 -1.49
CA GLN A 68 13.44 -1.72 -2.03
C GLN A 68 14.19 -0.89 -3.07
N GLN A 69 15.45 -0.56 -2.81
CA GLN A 69 16.28 0.15 -3.76
C GLN A 69 16.51 -0.68 -5.02
N ARG A 70 16.69 -2.00 -4.88
CA ARG A 70 16.85 -2.90 -6.03
C ARG A 70 15.58 -2.99 -6.86
N LEU A 71 14.42 -3.13 -6.22
CA LEU A 71 13.12 -3.10 -6.89
C LEU A 71 12.93 -1.80 -7.68
N LYS A 72 13.24 -0.65 -7.06
CA LYS A 72 13.15 0.65 -7.70
C LYS A 72 14.02 0.71 -8.97
N ALA A 73 15.28 0.27 -8.88
CA ALA A 73 16.20 0.26 -10.02
C ALA A 73 15.77 -0.71 -11.14
N LEU A 74 15.16 -1.85 -10.80
CA LEU A 74 14.60 -2.78 -11.80
C LEU A 74 13.36 -2.18 -12.48
N MET A 75 12.47 -1.54 -11.73
CA MET A 75 11.29 -0.88 -12.27
C MET A 75 11.64 0.32 -13.18
N GLU A 76 12.67 1.10 -12.82
CA GLU A 76 13.18 2.18 -13.68
C GLU A 76 13.73 1.65 -15.00
N ARG A 77 14.53 0.57 -14.95
CA ARG A 77 15.03 -0.11 -16.16
C ARG A 77 13.91 -0.71 -16.99
N TRP A 78 12.93 -1.35 -16.35
CA TRP A 78 11.76 -1.91 -17.02
C TRP A 78 10.97 -0.84 -17.77
N ARG A 79 10.73 0.32 -17.13
CA ARG A 79 10.07 1.46 -17.80
C ARG A 79 10.88 1.97 -18.98
N ALA A 80 12.19 2.16 -18.79
CA ALA A 80 13.07 2.64 -19.85
C ALA A 80 13.13 1.68 -21.05
N ALA A 81 13.14 0.36 -20.83
CA ALA A 81 13.06 -0.64 -21.89
C ALA A 81 11.70 -0.60 -22.58
N ARG A 82 10.62 -0.59 -21.81
CA ARG A 82 9.25 -0.52 -22.33
C ARG A 82 9.02 0.70 -23.21
N ASP A 83 9.52 1.87 -22.79
CA ASP A 83 9.37 3.12 -23.55
C ASP A 83 10.17 3.11 -24.87
N LYS A 84 11.15 2.20 -25.00
CA LYS A 84 11.87 1.91 -26.26
C LYS A 84 11.25 0.77 -27.07
N GLY A 85 10.15 0.18 -26.60
CA GLY A 85 9.55 -1.03 -27.20
C GLY A 85 10.33 -2.32 -26.92
N GLU A 86 11.27 -2.27 -25.97
CA GLU A 86 12.12 -3.38 -25.56
C GLU A 86 11.60 -4.01 -24.25
N GLY A 87 12.03 -5.25 -23.99
CA GLY A 87 11.83 -5.93 -22.70
C GLY A 87 13.09 -5.90 -21.84
N LEU A 88 12.92 -6.19 -20.55
CA LEU A 88 14.07 -6.55 -19.70
C LEU A 88 14.75 -7.81 -20.23
N THR A 89 16.04 -7.97 -19.94
CA THR A 89 16.71 -9.24 -20.19
C THR A 89 16.09 -10.36 -19.33
N ALA A 90 16.21 -11.62 -19.76
CA ALA A 90 15.67 -12.76 -19.00
C ALA A 90 16.19 -12.82 -17.55
N ALA A 91 17.46 -12.44 -17.33
CA ALA A 91 18.05 -12.38 -16.00
C ALA A 91 17.45 -11.26 -15.14
N GLU A 92 17.24 -10.07 -15.71
CA GLU A 92 16.62 -8.95 -14.99
C GLU A 92 15.14 -9.21 -14.72
N GLN A 93 14.43 -9.87 -15.63
CA GLN A 93 13.04 -10.28 -15.44
C GLN A 93 12.91 -11.29 -14.29
N ALA A 94 13.76 -12.32 -14.27
CA ALA A 94 13.79 -13.30 -13.19
C ALA A 94 14.12 -12.65 -11.83
N GLU A 95 15.03 -11.67 -11.83
CA GLU A 95 15.36 -10.91 -10.63
C GLU A 95 14.20 -10.03 -10.16
N LEU A 96 13.51 -9.35 -11.09
CA LEU A 96 12.33 -8.56 -10.78
C LEU A 96 11.22 -9.41 -10.16
N GLU A 97 10.92 -10.57 -10.74
CA GLU A 97 9.96 -11.53 -10.19
C GLU A 97 10.35 -11.99 -8.78
N ALA A 98 11.63 -12.33 -8.56
CA ALA A 98 12.11 -12.76 -7.25
C ALA A 98 11.99 -11.65 -6.19
N VAL A 99 12.26 -10.40 -6.55
CA VAL A 99 12.14 -9.25 -5.64
C VAL A 99 10.67 -8.92 -5.37
N VAL A 100 9.79 -9.02 -6.37
CA VAL A 100 8.35 -8.82 -6.22
C VAL A 100 7.74 -9.89 -5.31
N GLU A 101 8.08 -11.17 -5.53
CA GLU A 101 7.66 -12.28 -4.68
C GLU A 101 8.11 -12.06 -3.23
N ALA A 102 9.34 -11.57 -3.02
CA ALA A 102 9.83 -11.23 -1.69
C ALA A 102 9.03 -10.09 -1.03
N GLU A 103 8.59 -9.09 -1.79
CA GLU A 103 7.75 -8.00 -1.27
C GLU A 103 6.32 -8.47 -0.94
N VAL A 104 5.74 -9.35 -1.76
CA VAL A 104 4.43 -9.95 -1.47
C VAL A 104 4.47 -10.74 -0.17
N ARG A 105 5.50 -11.58 0.03
CA ARG A 105 5.69 -12.30 1.31
C ARG A 105 5.90 -11.36 2.48
N ALA A 106 6.65 -10.27 2.28
CA ALA A 106 6.84 -9.26 3.31
C ALA A 106 5.53 -8.56 3.68
N ALA A 107 4.66 -8.27 2.72
CA ALA A 107 3.33 -7.72 2.95
C ALA A 107 2.45 -8.68 3.76
N THR A 108 2.47 -9.98 3.45
CA THR A 108 1.78 -11.00 4.26
C THR A 108 2.30 -11.03 5.70
N ALA A 109 3.62 -10.99 5.88
CA ALA A 109 4.24 -10.98 7.21
C ALA A 109 3.90 -9.71 8.02
N ARG A 110 3.89 -8.54 7.36
CA ARG A 110 3.40 -7.27 7.96
C ARG A 110 1.96 -7.39 8.42
N ALA A 111 1.08 -7.94 7.58
CA ALA A 111 -0.32 -8.12 7.92
C ALA A 111 -0.51 -9.08 9.09
N GLY A 112 0.25 -10.19 9.13
CA GLY A 112 0.25 -11.13 10.25
C GLY A 112 0.72 -10.49 11.55
N ALA A 113 1.85 -9.78 11.54
CA ALA A 113 2.36 -9.09 12.73
C ALA A 113 1.37 -8.05 13.26
N LEU A 114 0.72 -7.30 12.37
CA LEU A 114 -0.33 -6.35 12.76
C LEU A 114 -1.55 -7.08 13.36
N ALA A 115 -1.96 -8.22 12.79
CA ALA A 115 -3.06 -9.00 13.34
C ALA A 115 -2.76 -9.52 14.76
N ASP A 116 -1.52 -9.97 15.01
CA ASP A 116 -1.07 -10.41 16.33
C ASP A 116 -1.03 -9.27 17.36
N GLU A 117 -0.54 -8.09 16.96
CA GLU A 117 -0.53 -6.89 17.82
C GLU A 117 -1.93 -6.41 18.20
N LEU A 118 -2.93 -6.65 17.34
CA LEU A 118 -4.32 -6.25 17.54
C LEU A 118 -5.20 -7.33 18.20
N GLY A 119 -4.70 -8.56 18.33
CA GLY A 119 -5.38 -9.68 18.97
C GLY A 119 -5.05 -9.86 20.45
N ARG A 120 -4.17 -9.02 20.99
CA ARG A 120 -3.86 -8.87 22.42
C ARG A 120 -4.52 -7.61 22.97
#